data_AF-A0A848RUA2-F1
#
_entry.id   AF-A0A848RUA2-F1
#
_cell.length_a   1.000
_cell.length_b   1.000
_cell.length_c   1.000
_cell.angle_alpha   90.00
_cell.angle_beta   90.00
_cell.angle_gamma   90.00
#
_symmetry.space_group_name_H-M   'P 1'
#
loop_
_entity.id
_entity.type
_entity.pdbx_description
1 polymer ?
#
loop_
_entity_poly.entity_id
_entity_poly.type
_entity_poly.pdbx_seq_one_letter_code
_entity_poly.pdbx_strand_id
1 'polypeptide(L)'
;MTFVTGRGYQAVRHDVRRWQDRGVRLPDFMLTMPETSATDAERADFDDLLAQIDRDSDVTVIDYALDAPKWLFLQHAVDSGRFVLHGTADRDIAEFVPRQSNDQREFGNRMAIYAATDGIWPLFYATIDRAKARRIVNMAADIAGGPDGSSLRAWYFAMDAVGLADSPWQSGAVYLLPATSFEPDECLEYGELTVTLRQSASAVPVLPAATLLVEPADFPFRDLVRGNDEERMHAAITADPDGFPWPDAVVSG
;
A
#
# COMPACT_ATOMS: atom_id res chain seq x y z
N MET A 1 -20.90 -13.15 28.10
CA MET A 1 -21.36 -12.28 27.00
C MET A 1 -21.20 -10.85 27.50
N THR A 2 -20.05 -10.27 27.23
CA THR A 2 -19.64 -8.97 27.79
C THR A 2 -19.16 -8.12 26.62
N PHE A 3 -19.91 -7.06 26.34
CA PHE A 3 -19.55 -6.02 25.40
C PHE A 3 -18.40 -5.22 26.02
N VAL A 4 -17.26 -5.15 25.32
CA VAL A 4 -16.22 -4.15 25.59
C VAL A 4 -16.37 -3.08 24.52
N THR A 5 -17.12 -2.03 24.86
CA THR A 5 -17.18 -0.79 24.09
C THR A 5 -16.07 0.14 24.56
N GLY A 6 -15.33 0.72 23.60
CA GLY A 6 -14.74 2.06 23.74
C GLY A 6 -13.28 2.13 24.19
N ARG A 7 -12.39 2.32 23.20
CA ARG A 7 -11.33 3.36 23.14
C ARG A 7 -10.37 3.01 21.99
N GLY A 8 -10.69 3.44 20.78
CA GLY A 8 -9.78 3.41 19.63
C GLY A 8 -10.03 4.55 18.64
N TYR A 9 -10.84 5.52 19.05
CA TYR A 9 -11.31 6.63 18.22
C TYR A 9 -10.76 7.90 18.84
N GLN A 10 -9.72 8.47 18.24
CA GLN A 10 -9.14 9.83 18.39
C GLN A 10 -7.61 9.77 18.32
N ALA A 11 -7.05 9.58 17.12
CA ALA A 11 -5.61 9.73 16.88
C ALA A 11 -5.33 9.80 15.36
N VAL A 12 -5.57 10.99 14.78
CA VAL A 12 -5.15 11.42 13.43
C VAL A 12 -4.83 12.91 13.54
N ARG A 13 -3.83 13.33 14.35
CA ARG A 13 -3.87 14.73 14.85
C ARG A 13 -2.60 15.57 14.90
N HIS A 14 -1.50 15.25 14.21
CA HIS A 14 -0.42 16.23 14.09
C HIS A 14 -0.14 16.74 12.67
N ASP A 15 0.09 15.88 11.68
CA ASP A 15 0.45 16.36 10.32
C ASP A 15 -0.75 16.83 9.50
N VAL A 16 -1.88 16.14 9.63
CA VAL A 16 -3.15 16.50 8.98
C VAL A 16 -3.70 17.83 9.50
N ARG A 17 -3.53 18.14 10.80
CA ARG A 17 -3.98 19.42 11.38
C ARG A 17 -3.24 20.62 10.77
N ARG A 18 -1.94 20.51 10.49
CA ARG A 18 -1.14 21.60 9.91
C ARG A 18 -1.59 21.96 8.49
N TRP A 19 -1.99 20.97 7.69
CA TRP A 19 -2.59 21.16 6.37
C TRP A 19 -4.03 21.69 6.46
N GLN A 20 -4.84 21.14 7.38
CA GLN A 20 -6.25 21.52 7.58
C GLN A 20 -6.44 22.93 8.16
N ASP A 21 -5.56 23.37 9.07
CA ASP A 21 -5.64 24.68 9.75
C ASP A 21 -5.36 25.87 8.82
N ARG A 22 -4.87 25.61 7.59
CA ARG A 22 -4.51 26.65 6.60
C ARG A 22 -5.10 26.44 5.21
N GLY A 23 -6.14 25.61 5.11
CA GLY A 23 -7.01 25.54 3.93
C GLY A 23 -6.77 24.37 2.98
N VAL A 24 -5.76 23.52 3.20
CA VAL A 24 -5.58 22.28 2.44
C VAL A 24 -6.16 21.12 3.24
N ARG A 25 -7.46 20.87 3.10
CA ARG A 25 -8.05 19.65 3.61
C ARG A 25 -7.81 18.54 2.60
N LEU A 26 -6.97 17.56 2.96
CA LEU A 26 -7.12 16.25 2.34
C LEU A 26 -8.58 15.83 2.53
N PRO A 27 -9.22 15.27 1.50
CA PRO A 27 -10.54 14.70 1.67
C PRO A 27 -10.52 13.64 2.77
N ASP A 28 -11.60 13.55 3.57
CA ASP A 28 -11.69 12.66 4.74
C ASP A 28 -11.58 11.15 4.39
N PHE A 29 -11.54 10.81 3.11
CA PHE A 29 -11.31 9.46 2.62
C PHE A 29 -9.83 9.11 2.42
N MET A 30 -8.92 10.09 2.41
CA MET A 30 -7.49 9.84 2.33
C MET A 30 -6.96 9.43 3.70
N LEU A 31 -6.26 8.31 3.73
CA LEU A 31 -5.59 7.77 4.91
C LEU A 31 -4.17 8.34 4.97
N THR A 32 -3.66 8.59 6.16
CA THR A 32 -2.28 9.07 6.38
C THR A 32 -1.50 8.10 7.24
N MET A 33 -0.20 8.35 7.39
CA MET A 33 0.69 7.50 8.18
C MET A 33 0.05 7.08 9.52
N PRO A 34 0.09 5.79 9.88
CA PRO A 34 -0.23 5.37 11.24
C PRO A 34 0.67 6.12 12.24
N GLU A 35 0.14 6.50 13.40
CA GLU A 35 0.87 7.33 14.37
C GLU A 35 2.07 6.62 15.03
N THR A 36 2.20 5.31 14.84
CA THR A 36 3.33 4.53 15.37
C THR A 36 4.56 4.71 14.51
N SER A 37 5.68 5.04 15.12
CA SER A 37 7.00 5.02 14.49
C SER A 37 7.90 4.02 15.20
N ALA A 38 8.84 3.43 14.46
CA ALA A 38 9.83 2.55 15.05
C ALA A 38 10.70 3.31 16.05
N THR A 39 11.07 2.65 17.13
CA THR A 39 12.12 3.05 18.05
C THR A 39 13.50 2.73 17.48
N ASP A 40 14.57 3.24 18.09
CA ASP A 40 15.94 2.93 17.66
C ASP A 40 16.29 1.44 17.87
N ALA A 41 15.74 0.82 18.92
CA ALA A 41 15.91 -0.60 19.17
C ALA A 41 15.23 -1.44 18.08
N GLU A 42 13.98 -1.14 17.75
CA GLU A 42 13.27 -1.83 16.66
C GLU A 42 13.98 -1.63 15.31
N ARG A 43 14.52 -0.44 15.03
CA ARG A 43 15.33 -0.21 13.82
C ARG A 43 16.58 -1.10 13.78
N ALA A 44 17.28 -1.27 14.89
CA ALA A 44 18.42 -2.17 14.97
C ALA A 44 18.00 -3.64 14.75
N ASP A 45 16.89 -4.07 15.34
CA ASP A 45 16.34 -5.41 15.11
C ASP A 45 15.95 -5.61 13.63
N PHE A 46 15.43 -4.57 12.97
CA PHE A 46 15.14 -4.61 11.53
C PHE A 46 16.40 -4.71 10.69
N ASP A 47 17.46 -3.97 11.03
CA ASP A 47 18.77 -4.06 10.37
C ASP A 47 19.34 -5.48 10.48
N ASP A 48 19.22 -6.11 11.65
CA ASP A 48 19.65 -7.49 11.89
C ASP A 48 18.87 -8.50 11.04
N LEU A 49 17.56 -8.31 10.88
CA LEU A 49 16.75 -9.12 9.95
C LEU A 49 17.18 -8.92 8.50
N LEU A 50 17.42 -7.67 8.06
CA LEU A 50 17.84 -7.38 6.68
C LEU A 50 19.28 -7.83 6.38
N ALA A 51 20.13 -7.95 7.39
CA ALA A 51 21.49 -8.46 7.26
C ALA A 51 21.52 -9.98 7.03
N GLN A 52 20.46 -10.70 7.44
CA GLN A 52 20.33 -12.15 7.20
C GLN A 52 19.90 -12.48 5.77
N ILE A 53 19.37 -11.51 5.02
CA ILE A 53 18.94 -11.71 3.63
C ILE A 53 20.17 -11.72 2.72
N ASP A 54 20.63 -12.92 2.37
CA ASP A 54 21.68 -13.13 1.39
C ASP A 54 21.11 -13.08 -0.04
N ARG A 55 21.72 -12.25 -0.89
CA ARG A 55 21.26 -12.00 -2.27
C ARG A 55 21.65 -13.11 -3.24
N ASP A 56 22.56 -14.00 -2.86
CA ASP A 56 23.12 -15.05 -3.72
C ASP A 56 22.62 -16.46 -3.33
N SER A 57 21.59 -16.55 -2.50
CA SER A 57 21.03 -17.80 -1.96
C SER A 57 19.56 -18.01 -2.32
N ASP A 58 19.00 -19.16 -1.95
CA ASP A 58 17.56 -19.44 -2.05
C ASP A 58 16.72 -18.36 -1.35
N VAL A 59 15.47 -18.18 -1.79
CA VAL A 59 14.54 -17.20 -1.22
C VAL A 59 14.42 -17.38 0.29
N THR A 60 14.88 -16.39 1.06
CA THR A 60 14.85 -16.46 2.53
C THR A 60 13.43 -16.22 3.04
N VAL A 61 12.85 -17.18 3.77
CA VAL A 61 11.61 -16.93 4.53
C VAL A 61 11.99 -16.22 5.82
N ILE A 62 11.49 -15.01 6.01
CA ILE A 62 11.77 -14.19 7.20
C ILE A 62 10.94 -14.75 8.38
N ASP A 63 11.62 -15.30 9.38
CA ASP A 63 11.02 -15.67 10.66
C ASP A 63 10.83 -14.42 11.53
N TYR A 64 9.70 -13.75 11.35
CA TYR A 64 9.41 -12.48 12.00
C TYR A 64 8.87 -12.70 13.42
N ALA A 65 9.74 -12.54 14.42
CA ALA A 65 9.42 -12.74 15.83
C ALA A 65 9.40 -11.44 16.67
N LEU A 66 9.40 -10.27 16.02
CA LEU A 66 9.39 -8.97 16.70
C LEU A 66 7.96 -8.55 17.06
N ASP A 67 7.80 -7.79 18.15
CA ASP A 67 6.52 -7.21 18.58
C ASP A 67 6.10 -6.01 17.70
N ALA A 68 7.06 -5.42 16.99
CA ALA A 68 6.82 -4.29 16.11
C ALA A 68 5.87 -4.69 14.95
N PRO A 69 4.96 -3.80 14.52
CA PRO A 69 4.15 -4.05 13.33
C PRO A 69 5.01 -4.35 12.09
N LYS A 70 4.67 -5.40 11.34
CA LYS A 70 5.42 -5.80 10.12
C LYS A 70 5.55 -4.68 9.10
N TRP A 71 4.56 -3.80 8.99
CA TRP A 71 4.61 -2.67 8.06
C TRP A 71 5.75 -1.68 8.38
N LEU A 72 6.19 -1.56 9.64
CA LEU A 72 7.35 -0.75 10.01
C LEU A 72 8.65 -1.37 9.50
N PHE A 73 8.80 -2.69 9.66
CA PHE A 73 9.93 -3.43 9.09
C PHE A 73 9.96 -3.32 7.56
N LEU A 74 8.80 -3.49 6.91
CA LEU A 74 8.68 -3.35 5.46
C LEU A 74 9.03 -1.93 4.99
N GLN A 75 8.57 -0.90 5.72
CA GLN A 75 8.94 0.48 5.42
C GLN A 75 10.46 0.69 5.57
N HIS A 76 11.06 0.18 6.64
CA HIS A 76 12.51 0.22 6.87
C HIS A 76 13.29 -0.49 5.76
N ALA A 77 12.80 -1.64 5.28
CA ALA A 77 13.39 -2.38 4.16
C ALA A 77 13.40 -1.54 2.87
N VAL A 78 12.31 -0.84 2.55
CA VAL A 78 12.26 0.06 1.40
C VAL A 78 13.16 1.28 1.59
N ASP A 79 13.16 1.88 2.78
CA ASP A 79 13.95 3.08 3.08
C ASP A 79 15.47 2.83 2.98
N SER A 80 15.91 1.57 3.11
CA SER A 80 17.29 1.17 2.80
C SER A 80 17.69 1.36 1.32
N GLY A 81 16.72 1.54 0.42
CA GLY A 81 16.91 1.65 -1.03
C GLY A 81 17.28 0.34 -1.73
N ARG A 82 17.39 -0.77 -0.99
CA ARG A 82 17.78 -2.08 -1.53
C ARG A 82 16.59 -2.85 -2.13
N PHE A 83 15.38 -2.56 -1.67
CA PHE A 83 14.22 -3.39 -1.94
C PHE A 83 13.00 -2.58 -2.40
N VAL A 84 12.22 -3.20 -3.27
CA VAL A 84 10.81 -2.88 -3.50
C VAL A 84 9.96 -4.07 -3.07
N LEU A 85 8.67 -3.85 -2.80
CA LEU A 85 7.83 -4.85 -2.15
C LEU A 85 6.70 -5.32 -3.05
N HIS A 86 6.53 -6.63 -3.19
CA HIS A 86 5.41 -7.21 -3.92
C HIS A 86 4.49 -8.00 -2.97
N GLY A 87 3.24 -7.56 -2.84
CA GLY A 87 2.23 -8.26 -2.06
C GLY A 87 1.38 -9.19 -2.90
N THR A 88 1.18 -10.42 -2.44
CA THR A 88 0.32 -11.40 -3.12
C THR A 88 -0.21 -12.44 -2.13
N ALA A 89 -1.31 -13.09 -2.49
CA ALA A 89 -1.81 -14.27 -1.76
C ALA A 89 -1.04 -15.55 -2.10
N ASP A 90 -0.34 -15.58 -3.24
CA ASP A 90 0.51 -16.70 -3.63
C ASP A 90 1.82 -16.67 -2.85
N ARG A 91 2.05 -17.68 -2.02
CA ARG A 91 3.16 -17.75 -1.05
C ARG A 91 4.36 -18.53 -1.58
N ASP A 92 4.25 -19.12 -2.77
CA ASP A 92 5.21 -20.07 -3.31
C ASP A 92 5.85 -19.58 -4.62
N ILE A 93 5.87 -18.26 -4.84
CA ILE A 93 6.53 -17.65 -6.00
C ILE A 93 8.05 -17.73 -5.85
N ALA A 94 8.68 -18.58 -6.67
CA ALA A 94 10.14 -18.68 -6.76
C ALA A 94 10.76 -17.61 -7.69
N GLU A 95 10.01 -17.16 -8.70
CA GLU A 95 10.44 -16.14 -9.65
C GLU A 95 9.25 -15.31 -10.09
N PHE A 96 9.40 -13.99 -10.08
CA PHE A 96 8.43 -13.09 -10.66
C PHE A 96 8.75 -12.91 -12.14
N VAL A 97 7.74 -13.12 -12.98
CA VAL A 97 7.82 -12.87 -14.43
C VAL A 97 6.88 -11.73 -14.81
N PRO A 98 7.27 -10.83 -15.73
CA PRO A 98 6.40 -9.77 -16.22
C PRO A 98 5.08 -10.31 -16.75
N ARG A 99 3.97 -9.64 -16.39
CA ARG A 99 2.62 -9.98 -16.87
C ARG A 99 1.94 -8.71 -17.34
N GLN A 100 1.04 -8.87 -18.32
CA GLN A 100 0.20 -7.75 -18.76
C GLN A 100 -0.79 -7.41 -17.64
N SER A 101 -0.74 -6.16 -17.16
CA SER A 101 -1.78 -5.57 -16.32
C SER A 101 -2.84 -4.89 -17.19
N ASN A 102 -4.01 -4.60 -16.61
CA ASN A 102 -5.10 -3.87 -17.27
C ASN A 102 -5.47 -2.64 -16.42
N ASP A 103 -4.52 -1.72 -16.29
CA ASP A 103 -4.72 -0.42 -15.62
C ASP A 103 -5.18 0.63 -16.64
N GLN A 104 -5.77 1.71 -16.16
CA GLN A 104 -6.18 2.84 -16.99
C GLN A 104 -4.99 3.73 -17.35
N ARG A 105 -3.99 3.85 -16.46
CA ARG A 105 -2.78 4.64 -16.72
C ARG A 105 -1.76 3.81 -17.49
N GLU A 106 -1.06 4.47 -18.42
CA GLU A 106 -0.07 3.82 -19.29
C GLU A 106 0.98 3.05 -18.49
N PHE A 107 1.51 3.63 -17.41
CA PHE A 107 2.51 2.98 -16.56
C PHE A 107 1.99 1.68 -15.93
N GLY A 108 0.77 1.70 -15.41
CA GLY A 108 0.10 0.54 -14.81
C GLY A 108 -0.37 -0.51 -15.84
N ASN A 109 -0.33 -0.19 -17.14
CA ASN A 109 -0.81 -1.02 -18.24
C ASN A 109 0.34 -1.61 -19.09
N ARG A 110 1.49 -1.86 -18.46
CA ARG A 110 2.68 -2.46 -19.10
C ARG A 110 2.73 -3.96 -18.83
N MET A 111 3.46 -4.67 -19.67
CA MET A 111 3.92 -6.02 -19.38
C MET A 111 5.08 -5.94 -18.39
N ALA A 112 4.78 -6.01 -17.10
CA ALA A 112 5.75 -5.77 -16.05
C ALA A 112 5.44 -6.56 -14.77
N ILE A 113 6.41 -6.59 -13.86
CA ILE A 113 6.22 -6.92 -12.44
C ILE A 113 6.01 -5.59 -11.73
N TYR A 114 4.88 -5.43 -11.04
CA TYR A 114 4.62 -4.24 -10.24
C TYR A 114 5.00 -4.45 -8.79
N ALA A 115 5.59 -3.44 -8.16
CA ALA A 115 5.95 -3.45 -6.75
C ALA A 115 5.66 -2.09 -6.12
N ALA A 116 5.51 -2.08 -4.81
CA ALA A 116 5.35 -0.89 -4.00
C ALA A 116 6.70 -0.40 -3.46
N THR A 117 6.82 0.91 -3.32
CA THR A 117 7.94 1.59 -2.65
C THR A 117 7.49 2.16 -1.30
N ASP A 118 6.60 1.47 -0.60
CA ASP A 118 6.22 1.76 0.78
C ASP A 118 5.87 0.48 1.54
N GLY A 119 5.87 0.54 2.87
CA GLY A 119 5.67 -0.64 3.72
C GLY A 119 4.22 -1.09 3.91
N ILE A 120 3.23 -0.32 3.44
CA ILE A 120 1.80 -0.57 3.73
C ILE A 120 1.03 -1.07 2.51
N TRP A 121 1.22 -0.45 1.35
CA TRP A 121 0.52 -0.82 0.12
C TRP A 121 0.64 -2.30 -0.26
N PRO A 122 1.81 -2.98 -0.15
CA PRO A 122 1.90 -4.40 -0.50
C PRO A 122 1.07 -5.28 0.46
N LEU A 123 0.85 -4.87 1.71
CA LEU A 123 0.02 -5.64 2.64
C LEU A 123 -1.44 -5.71 2.19
N PHE A 124 -1.95 -4.66 1.56
CA PHE A 124 -3.29 -4.69 0.96
C PHE A 124 -3.38 -5.81 -0.09
N TYR A 125 -2.45 -5.85 -1.04
CA TYR A 125 -2.45 -6.89 -2.09
C TYR A 125 -2.19 -8.30 -1.55
N ALA A 126 -1.36 -8.42 -0.51
CA ALA A 126 -1.07 -9.71 0.12
C ALA A 126 -2.28 -10.29 0.86
N THR A 127 -3.13 -9.43 1.44
CA THR A 127 -4.19 -9.86 2.35
C THR A 127 -5.59 -9.91 1.74
N ILE A 128 -5.76 -9.46 0.49
CA ILE A 128 -7.06 -9.53 -0.20
C ILE A 128 -7.24 -10.84 -0.97
N ASP A 129 -8.43 -11.40 -0.88
CA ASP A 129 -8.93 -12.46 -1.74
C ASP A 129 -9.54 -11.85 -3.02
N ARG A 130 -8.75 -11.84 -4.09
CA ARG A 130 -9.15 -11.31 -5.41
C ARG A 130 -10.28 -12.10 -6.07
N ALA A 131 -10.57 -13.33 -5.62
CA ALA A 131 -11.74 -14.07 -6.11
C ALA A 131 -13.05 -13.47 -5.57
N LYS A 132 -12.99 -12.87 -4.37
CA LYS A 132 -14.12 -12.16 -3.73
C LYS A 132 -14.12 -10.67 -4.04
N ALA A 133 -12.97 -10.00 -3.91
CA ALA A 133 -12.77 -8.58 -4.20
C ALA A 133 -12.33 -8.39 -5.66
N ARG A 134 -13.29 -8.43 -6.58
CA ARG A 134 -13.04 -8.44 -8.02
C ARG A 134 -12.51 -7.11 -8.53
N ARG A 135 -12.99 -6.00 -7.96
CA ARG A 135 -12.55 -4.66 -8.34
C ARG A 135 -12.00 -3.95 -7.12
N ILE A 136 -10.82 -3.36 -7.30
CA ILE A 136 -10.17 -2.54 -6.28
C ILE A 136 -9.85 -1.18 -6.89
N VAL A 137 -9.96 -0.15 -6.07
CA VAL A 137 -9.52 1.21 -6.38
C VAL A 137 -8.62 1.60 -5.23
N ASN A 138 -7.37 1.90 -5.52
CA ASN A 138 -6.38 2.12 -4.48
C ASN A 138 -5.28 3.08 -4.95
N MET A 139 -4.57 3.65 -4.00
CA MET A 139 -3.45 4.56 -4.23
C MET A 139 -2.55 4.55 -3.00
N ALA A 140 -1.25 4.66 -3.23
CA ALA A 140 -0.28 5.13 -2.25
C ALA A 140 0.57 6.23 -2.91
N ALA A 141 0.64 7.40 -2.31
CA ALA A 141 1.33 8.54 -2.90
C ALA A 141 1.98 9.46 -1.87
N ASP A 142 3.09 10.08 -2.24
CA ASP A 142 3.55 11.33 -1.64
C ASP A 142 2.92 12.50 -2.37
N ILE A 143 2.34 13.44 -1.62
CA ILE A 143 1.75 14.66 -2.14
C ILE A 143 2.57 15.82 -1.60
N ALA A 144 3.41 16.39 -2.45
CA ALA A 144 4.24 17.57 -2.18
C ALA A 144 3.60 18.84 -2.75
N GLY A 145 4.05 20.01 -2.29
CA GLY A 145 3.48 21.31 -2.69
C GLY A 145 2.51 21.89 -1.67
N GLY A 146 2.56 21.42 -0.41
CA GLY A 146 1.78 22.01 0.68
C GLY A 146 2.15 23.47 0.98
N PRO A 147 1.43 24.15 1.91
CA PRO A 147 1.56 25.58 2.20
C PRO A 147 2.96 26.11 2.58
N ASP A 148 3.93 25.22 2.78
CA ASP A 148 5.34 25.48 3.11
C ASP A 148 6.31 24.59 2.30
N GLY A 149 5.85 24.00 1.20
CA GLY A 149 6.59 22.99 0.45
C GLY A 149 6.66 21.63 1.14
N SER A 150 5.84 21.38 2.16
CA SER A 150 5.74 20.07 2.80
C SER A 150 5.21 18.99 1.86
N SER A 151 5.54 17.75 2.22
CA SER A 151 5.03 16.53 1.60
C SER A 151 4.26 15.72 2.63
N LEU A 152 3.21 15.04 2.17
CA LEU A 152 2.36 14.16 2.96
C LEU A 152 2.22 12.82 2.25
N ARG A 153 2.47 11.71 2.95
CA ARG A 153 2.14 10.39 2.44
C ARG A 153 0.67 10.07 2.71
N ALA A 154 -0.03 9.68 1.66
CA ALA A 154 -1.44 9.34 1.69
C ALA A 154 -1.73 8.00 1.01
N TRP A 155 -2.76 7.32 1.51
CA TRP A 155 -3.30 6.11 0.91
C TRP A 155 -4.80 6.22 0.68
N TYR A 156 -5.28 5.46 -0.28
CA TYR A 156 -6.69 5.19 -0.48
C TYR A 156 -6.86 3.70 -0.77
N PHE A 157 -7.84 3.07 -0.12
CA PHE A 157 -8.17 1.66 -0.34
C PHE A 157 -9.68 1.49 -0.42
N ALA A 158 -10.13 0.96 -1.55
CA ALA A 158 -11.51 0.59 -1.76
C ALA A 158 -11.62 -0.66 -2.62
N MET A 159 -12.73 -1.37 -2.47
CA MET A 159 -13.08 -2.52 -3.30
C MET A 159 -14.59 -2.56 -3.52
N ASP A 160 -15.08 -3.45 -4.39
CA ASP A 160 -16.52 -3.62 -4.58
C ASP A 160 -17.22 -3.98 -3.25
N ALA A 161 -18.35 -3.32 -2.98
CA ALA A 161 -19.03 -3.41 -1.68
C ALA A 161 -19.54 -4.83 -1.38
N VAL A 162 -19.91 -5.60 -2.42
CA VAL A 162 -20.33 -6.99 -2.30
C VAL A 162 -19.16 -7.86 -1.81
N GLY A 163 -18.00 -7.75 -2.46
CA GLY A 163 -16.79 -8.46 -2.06
C GLY A 163 -16.35 -8.09 -0.65
N LEU A 164 -16.44 -6.80 -0.27
CA LEU A 164 -16.11 -6.36 1.09
C LEU A 164 -17.03 -6.97 2.15
N ALA A 165 -18.33 -7.07 1.88
CA ALA A 165 -19.30 -7.69 2.79
C ALA A 165 -19.02 -9.19 3.00
N ASP A 166 -18.46 -9.88 2.00
CA ASP A 166 -18.09 -11.29 2.05
C ASP A 166 -16.75 -11.56 2.78
N SER A 167 -16.20 -10.56 3.49
CA SER A 167 -14.95 -10.64 4.24
C SER A 167 -13.80 -11.19 3.39
N PRO A 168 -13.28 -10.40 2.43
CA PRO A 168 -12.35 -10.87 1.40
C PRO A 168 -10.91 -10.84 1.90
N TRP A 169 -10.69 -11.31 3.12
CA TRP A 169 -9.41 -11.24 3.80
C TRP A 169 -8.80 -12.63 3.92
N GLN A 170 -7.52 -12.76 3.58
CA GLN A 170 -6.76 -14.01 3.68
C GLN A 170 -5.29 -13.74 4.05
N SER A 171 -4.61 -14.79 4.50
CA SER A 171 -3.16 -14.77 4.69
C SER A 171 -2.45 -14.74 3.33
N GLY A 172 -1.25 -14.16 3.29
CA GLY A 172 -0.45 -14.06 2.07
C GLY A 172 1.02 -13.84 2.36
N ALA A 173 1.71 -13.25 1.38
CA ALA A 173 3.14 -12.95 1.47
C ALA A 173 3.44 -11.55 0.93
N VAL A 174 4.42 -10.89 1.54
CA VAL A 174 5.12 -9.75 0.99
C VAL A 174 6.54 -10.17 0.63
N TYR A 175 6.86 -10.10 -0.66
CA TYR A 175 8.19 -10.40 -1.17
C TYR A 175 9.04 -9.14 -1.21
N LEU A 176 10.28 -9.27 -0.72
CA LEU A 176 11.31 -8.26 -0.87
C LEU A 176 12.05 -8.54 -2.17
N LEU A 177 11.82 -7.70 -3.18
CA LEU A 177 12.45 -7.81 -4.49
C LEU A 177 13.63 -6.84 -4.58
N PRO A 178 14.77 -7.25 -5.16
CA PRO A 178 15.87 -6.32 -5.42
C PRO A 178 15.40 -5.12 -6.25
N ALA A 179 15.69 -3.90 -5.79
CA ALA A 179 15.22 -2.68 -6.46
C ALA A 179 15.92 -2.37 -7.80
N THR A 180 17.00 -3.07 -8.14
CA THR A 180 17.93 -2.71 -9.22
C THR A 180 17.30 -2.69 -10.62
N SER A 181 16.30 -3.52 -10.88
CA SER A 181 15.61 -3.59 -12.19
C SER A 181 14.26 -2.86 -12.21
N PHE A 182 13.92 -2.15 -11.13
CA PHE A 182 12.64 -1.46 -11.00
C PHE A 182 12.78 0.04 -11.33
N GLU A 183 11.85 0.53 -12.14
CA GLU A 183 11.66 1.95 -12.42
C GLU A 183 10.45 2.48 -11.65
N PRO A 184 10.54 3.67 -11.02
CA PRO A 184 9.37 4.29 -10.39
C PRO A 184 8.38 4.79 -11.43
N ASP A 185 7.10 4.83 -11.05
CA ASP A 185 6.08 5.55 -11.80
C ASP A 185 6.42 7.05 -11.86
N GLU A 186 5.94 7.71 -12.91
CA GLU A 186 6.20 9.12 -13.12
C GLU A 186 5.49 9.98 -12.07
N CYS A 187 6.12 11.10 -11.75
CA CYS A 187 5.54 12.09 -10.88
C CYS A 187 4.46 12.89 -11.65
N LEU A 188 3.30 13.07 -11.03
CA LEU A 188 2.17 13.78 -11.63
C LEU A 188 2.09 15.20 -11.06
N GLU A 189 1.85 16.17 -11.93
CA GLU A 189 1.66 17.57 -11.53
C GLU A 189 0.17 17.92 -11.57
N TYR A 190 -0.35 18.42 -10.45
CA TYR A 190 -1.73 18.87 -10.28
C TYR A 190 -1.75 20.30 -9.74
N GLY A 191 -1.65 21.27 -10.65
CA GLY A 191 -1.54 22.68 -10.27
C GLY A 191 -0.23 22.96 -9.54
N GLU A 192 -0.32 23.29 -8.24
CA GLU A 192 0.85 23.52 -7.37
C GLU A 192 1.27 22.25 -6.61
N LEU A 193 0.54 21.14 -6.79
CA LEU A 193 0.81 19.87 -6.13
C LEU A 193 1.60 18.93 -7.03
N THR A 194 2.55 18.25 -6.42
CA THR A 194 3.37 17.22 -7.05
C THR A 194 3.04 15.89 -6.38
N VAL A 195 2.56 14.91 -7.15
CA VAL A 195 2.09 13.60 -6.66
C VAL A 195 3.03 12.53 -7.15
N THR A 196 3.80 11.94 -6.24
CA THR A 196 4.69 10.79 -6.53
C THR A 196 4.03 9.51 -6.03
N LEU A 197 3.64 8.65 -6.96
CA LEU A 197 3.05 7.37 -6.59
C LEU A 197 4.12 6.40 -6.09
N ARG A 198 3.77 5.63 -5.07
CA ARG A 198 4.67 4.64 -4.47
C ARG A 198 4.68 3.34 -5.28
N GLN A 199 4.57 3.44 -6.61
CA GLN A 199 4.54 2.32 -7.53
C GLN A 199 5.87 2.25 -8.29
N SER A 200 6.34 1.04 -8.54
CA SER A 200 7.44 0.76 -9.44
C SER A 200 7.14 -0.45 -10.31
N ALA A 201 7.83 -0.56 -11.44
CA ALA A 201 7.66 -1.65 -12.40
C ALA A 201 9.01 -2.21 -12.84
N SER A 202 9.06 -3.51 -13.14
CA SER A 202 10.21 -4.14 -13.79
C SER A 202 9.76 -4.93 -15.02
N ALA A 203 10.45 -4.71 -16.15
CA ALA A 203 10.16 -5.38 -17.41
C ALA A 203 10.92 -6.72 -17.58
N VAL A 204 11.71 -7.13 -16.59
CA VAL A 204 12.51 -8.37 -16.61
C VAL A 204 12.13 -9.28 -15.46
N PRO A 205 12.36 -10.61 -15.56
CA PRO A 205 12.17 -11.51 -14.43
C PRO A 205 13.02 -11.13 -13.23
N VAL A 206 12.49 -11.37 -12.03
CA VAL A 206 13.14 -11.04 -10.77
C VAL A 206 12.99 -12.18 -9.77
N LEU A 207 14.11 -12.63 -9.21
CA LEU A 207 14.12 -13.53 -8.06
C LEU A 207 13.89 -12.71 -6.78
N PRO A 208 12.94 -13.11 -5.92
CA PRO A 208 12.78 -12.47 -4.62
C PRO A 208 13.99 -12.78 -3.74
N ALA A 209 14.47 -11.78 -3.01
CA ALA A 209 15.55 -11.99 -2.04
C ALA A 209 15.02 -12.62 -0.75
N ALA A 210 13.80 -12.24 -0.36
CA ALA A 210 13.14 -12.79 0.81
C ALA A 210 11.61 -12.72 0.69
N THR A 211 10.94 -13.48 1.55
CA THR A 211 9.49 -13.47 1.71
C THR A 211 9.11 -13.33 3.18
N LEU A 212 8.16 -12.44 3.45
CA LEU A 212 7.54 -12.26 4.76
C LEU A 212 6.08 -12.73 4.69
N LEU A 213 5.74 -13.74 5.48
CA LEU A 213 4.36 -14.19 5.60
C LEU A 213 3.53 -13.18 6.40
N VAL A 214 2.32 -12.89 5.93
CA VAL A 214 1.44 -11.87 6.53
C VAL A 214 0.02 -12.37 6.67
N GLU A 215 -0.66 -11.84 7.68
CA GLU A 215 -2.06 -12.08 8.01
C GLU A 215 -2.88 -10.80 7.79
N PRO A 216 -4.22 -10.89 7.64
CA PRO A 216 -5.07 -9.71 7.51
C PRO A 216 -4.90 -8.66 8.62
N ALA A 217 -4.53 -9.09 9.83
CA ALA A 217 -4.29 -8.19 10.96
C ALA A 217 -3.00 -7.37 10.82
N ASP A 218 -2.07 -7.78 9.96
CA ASP A 218 -0.83 -7.04 9.70
C ASP A 218 -1.09 -5.78 8.84
N PHE A 219 -2.20 -5.73 8.10
CA PHE A 219 -2.59 -4.57 7.29
C PHE A 219 -3.26 -3.49 8.16
N PRO A 220 -2.61 -2.34 8.42
CA PRO A 220 -3.08 -1.37 9.42
C PRO A 220 -4.38 -0.66 9.03
N PHE A 221 -4.76 -0.70 7.75
CA PHE A 221 -5.95 -0.01 7.24
C PHE A 221 -7.09 -0.95 6.87
N ARG A 222 -7.05 -2.22 7.31
CA ARG A 222 -8.07 -3.24 6.99
C ARG A 222 -9.50 -2.74 7.25
N ASP A 223 -9.74 -2.19 8.42
CA ASP A 223 -11.08 -1.72 8.84
C ASP A 223 -11.45 -0.35 8.25
N LEU A 224 -10.54 0.27 7.49
CA LEU A 224 -10.74 1.56 6.82
C LEU A 224 -10.91 1.40 5.30
N VAL A 225 -10.90 0.17 4.78
CA VAL A 225 -11.17 -0.08 3.37
C VAL A 225 -12.64 0.16 3.06
N ARG A 226 -12.88 0.92 1.99
CA ARG A 226 -14.21 1.36 1.59
C ARG A 226 -14.87 0.42 0.58
N GLY A 227 -16.19 0.31 0.64
CA GLY A 227 -17.00 -0.38 -0.35
C GLY A 227 -17.44 0.57 -1.46
N ASN A 228 -17.24 0.19 -2.72
CA ASN A 228 -17.69 0.94 -3.89
C ASN A 228 -18.96 0.31 -4.47
N ASP A 229 -19.87 1.18 -4.93
CA ASP A 229 -20.95 0.78 -5.84
C ASP A 229 -20.37 0.71 -7.26
N GLU A 230 -20.43 -0.46 -7.88
CA GLU A 230 -19.77 -0.70 -9.17
C GLU A 230 -20.37 0.15 -10.29
N GLU A 231 -21.69 0.31 -10.33
CA GLU A 231 -22.40 1.06 -11.37
C GLU A 231 -22.08 2.55 -11.23
N ARG A 232 -22.11 3.08 -10.00
CA ARG A 232 -21.74 4.46 -9.74
C ARG A 232 -20.27 4.73 -10.04
N MET A 233 -19.39 3.79 -9.69
CA MET A 233 -17.95 3.93 -9.96
C MET A 233 -17.68 3.96 -11.46
N HIS A 234 -18.33 3.09 -12.23
CA HIS A 234 -18.19 3.10 -13.69
C HIS A 234 -18.74 4.38 -14.33
N ALA A 235 -19.89 4.87 -13.85
CA ALA A 235 -20.46 6.13 -14.33
C ALA A 235 -19.56 7.32 -14.00
N ALA A 236 -18.99 7.36 -12.80
CA ALA A 236 -18.10 8.44 -12.35
C ALA A 236 -16.78 8.46 -13.15
N ILE A 237 -16.14 7.30 -13.34
CA ILE A 237 -14.94 7.17 -14.19
C ILE A 237 -15.22 7.60 -15.63
N THR A 238 -16.40 7.27 -16.16
CA THR A 238 -16.78 7.63 -17.54
C THR A 238 -17.04 9.13 -17.69
N ALA A 239 -17.64 9.75 -16.66
CA ALA A 239 -17.96 11.18 -16.66
C ALA A 239 -16.70 12.05 -16.48
N ASP A 240 -15.77 11.60 -15.63
CA ASP A 240 -14.54 12.31 -15.31
C ASP A 240 -13.41 11.29 -15.04
N PRO A 241 -12.67 10.84 -16.06
CA PRO A 241 -11.61 9.83 -15.90
C PRO A 241 -10.43 10.31 -15.03
N ASP A 242 -10.31 11.62 -14.82
CA ASP A 242 -9.28 12.22 -13.96
C ASP A 242 -9.81 12.51 -12.53
N GLY A 243 -11.08 12.21 -12.25
CA GLY A 243 -11.80 12.53 -11.01
C GLY A 243 -11.50 11.63 -9.80
N PHE A 244 -10.37 10.92 -9.80
CA PHE A 244 -9.99 9.99 -8.74
C PHE A 244 -10.07 10.64 -7.33
N PRO A 245 -10.62 9.98 -6.30
CA PRO A 245 -11.12 8.60 -6.28
C PRO A 245 -12.64 8.46 -6.46
N TRP A 246 -13.32 9.44 -7.05
CA TRP A 246 -14.79 9.45 -7.24
C TRP A 246 -15.59 9.19 -5.95
N PRO A 247 -15.53 10.11 -4.98
CA PRO A 247 -16.13 9.91 -3.65
C PRO A 247 -17.64 9.60 -3.68
N ASP A 248 -18.39 10.11 -4.67
CA ASP A 248 -19.83 9.89 -4.80
C ASP A 248 -20.21 8.44 -5.18
N ALA A 249 -19.23 7.66 -5.65
CA ALA A 249 -19.38 6.24 -5.97
C ALA A 249 -19.10 5.31 -4.78
N VAL A 250 -18.65 5.85 -3.64
CA VAL A 250 -18.38 5.10 -2.43
C VAL A 250 -19.66 4.92 -1.62
N VAL A 251 -19.93 3.69 -1.18
CA VAL A 251 -21.01 3.41 -0.23
C VAL A 251 -20.48 3.67 1.18
N SER A 252 -21.16 4.49 1.96
CA SER A 252 -20.87 4.62 3.39
C SER A 252 -21.26 3.30 4.06
N GLY A 253 -20.27 2.62 4.64
CA GLY A 253 -20.47 1.44 5.48
C GLY A 253 -21.11 1.78 6.82
#